data_AF-A0A5S3YZ78-F1
#
_entry.id   AF-A0A5S3YZ78-F1
#
_cell.length_a   1.000
_cell.length_b   1.000
_cell.length_c   1.000
_cell.angle_alpha   90.00
_cell.angle_beta   90.00
_cell.angle_gamma   90.00
#
_symmetry.space_group_name_H-M   'P 1'
#
loop_
_entity.id
_entity.type
_entity.pdbx_description
1 polymer ?
#
loop_
_entity_poly.entity_id
_entity_poly.type
_entity_poly.pdbx_seq_one_letter_code
_entity_poly.pdbx_strand_id
1 'polypeptide(L)'
;ELRALDIGLRTRCCDNDCEQTIKLAGEVVGGLHQRPEYNLPLQSVKPDLMAFAQGIWPHAMQVSSINENLFQIFSTNFIRRTWLIETEQGSKIEVVLDKGEVVAQG
;
A
#
# COMPACT_ATOMS: atom_id res chain seq x y z
N GLU A 1 12.79 -7.52 -5.53
CA GLU A 1 12.85 -6.41 -6.52
C GLU A 1 12.10 -5.16 -6.07
N LEU A 2 10.81 -5.22 -5.73
CA LEU A 2 10.03 -4.05 -5.27
C LEU A 2 10.72 -3.23 -4.16
N ARG A 3 11.23 -3.92 -3.13
CA ARG A 3 11.89 -3.24 -1.99
C ARG A 3 13.12 -2.43 -2.40
N ALA A 4 13.88 -2.86 -3.41
CA ALA A 4 15.08 -2.16 -3.87
C ALA A 4 14.76 -0.84 -4.58
N LEU A 5 13.49 -0.66 -5.00
CA LEU A 5 12.97 0.56 -5.61
C LEU A 5 12.08 1.35 -4.64
N ASP A 6 12.11 1.01 -3.35
CA ASP A 6 11.22 1.57 -2.31
C ASP A 6 9.72 1.48 -2.66
N ILE A 7 9.34 0.44 -3.41
CA ILE A 7 7.95 0.14 -3.74
C ILE A 7 7.36 -0.82 -2.71
N GLY A 8 6.19 -0.47 -2.19
CA GLY A 8 5.38 -1.33 -1.34
C GLY A 8 4.10 -1.74 -2.04
N LEU A 9 3.84 -3.04 -2.11
CA LEU A 9 2.57 -3.62 -2.58
C LEU A 9 1.87 -4.28 -1.39
N ARG A 10 0.57 -4.06 -1.25
CA ARG A 10 -0.26 -4.85 -0.33
C ARG A 10 -1.60 -5.19 -0.98
N THR A 11 -2.14 -6.33 -0.57
CA THR A 11 -3.58 -6.59 -0.63
C THR A 11 -4.16 -6.35 0.76
N ARG A 12 -5.29 -5.65 0.85
CA ARG A 12 -6.08 -5.55 2.07
C ARG A 12 -7.46 -6.12 1.78
N CYS A 13 -7.95 -6.99 2.65
CA CYS A 13 -9.32 -7.48 2.59
C CYS A 13 -10.04 -7.18 3.91
N CYS A 14 -11.25 -6.66 3.83
CA CYS A 14 -12.17 -6.49 4.96
C CYS A 14 -13.52 -7.06 4.52
N ASP A 15 -14.04 -8.01 5.31
CA ASP A 15 -15.24 -8.76 4.97
C ASP A 15 -15.14 -9.41 3.56
N ASN A 16 -15.97 -8.99 2.61
CA ASN A 16 -16.00 -9.50 1.25
C ASN A 16 -15.27 -8.61 0.24
N ASP A 17 -14.72 -7.47 0.68
CA ASP A 17 -14.08 -6.49 -0.20
C ASP A 17 -12.57 -6.56 -0.06
N CYS A 18 -11.88 -6.67 -1.20
CA CYS A 18 -10.43 -6.61 -1.26
C CYS A 18 -9.99 -5.41 -2.13
N GLU A 19 -8.88 -4.80 -1.75
CA GLU A 19 -8.16 -3.78 -2.51
C GLU A 19 -6.69 -4.14 -2.62
N GLN A 20 -6.05 -3.78 -3.74
CA GLN A 20 -4.60 -3.66 -3.80
C GLN A 20 -4.19 -2.20 -3.72
N THR A 21 -3.17 -1.95 -2.91
CA THR A 21 -2.51 -0.65 -2.83
C THR A 21 -1.07 -0.81 -3.28
N ILE A 22 -0.62 0.07 -4.18
CA ILE A 22 0.79 0.25 -4.45
C ILE A 22 1.26 1.63 -4.01
N LYS A 23 2.36 1.66 -3.28
CA LYS A 23 3.08 2.86 -2.82
C LYS A 23 4.42 2.89 -3.53
N LEU A 24 4.70 3.95 -4.28
CA LEU A 24 5.97 4.12 -4.97
C LEU A 24 7.00 4.80 -4.07
N ALA A 25 8.22 4.95 -4.58
CA ALA A 25 9.24 5.78 -3.96
C ALA A 25 8.73 7.22 -3.77
N GLY A 26 9.13 7.84 -2.67
CA GLY A 26 8.73 9.19 -2.30
C GLY A 26 9.68 9.78 -1.27
N GLU A 27 9.27 10.87 -0.65
CA GLU A 27 10.07 11.61 0.32
C GLU A 27 9.64 11.30 1.75
N VAL A 28 10.63 11.31 2.65
CA VAL A 28 10.44 11.14 4.09
C VAL A 28 11.21 12.22 4.82
N VAL A 29 10.49 13.04 5.59
CA VAL A 29 11.08 14.08 6.45
C VAL A 29 10.61 13.83 7.88
N GLY A 30 11.46 13.23 8.71
CA GLY A 30 11.07 12.77 10.04
C GLY A 30 9.94 11.73 9.95
N GLY A 31 8.82 11.99 10.62
CA GLY A 31 7.62 11.14 10.56
C GLY A 31 6.67 11.45 9.39
N LEU A 32 6.97 12.47 8.57
CA LEU A 32 6.13 12.86 7.45
C LEU A 32 6.51 12.07 6.20
N HIS A 33 5.57 11.27 5.70
CA HIS A 33 5.73 10.51 4.46
C HIS A 33 4.91 11.15 3.32
N GLN A 34 5.56 11.42 2.20
CA GLN A 34 4.91 11.89 0.98
C GLN A 34 5.32 10.98 -0.18
N ARG A 35 4.38 10.23 -0.75
CA ARG A 35 4.67 9.30 -1.85
C ARG A 35 3.46 9.12 -2.76
N PRO A 36 3.65 8.85 -4.06
CA PRO A 36 2.57 8.41 -4.93
C PRO A 36 1.98 7.09 -4.43
N GLU A 37 0.66 7.03 -4.36
CA GLU A 37 -0.10 5.86 -3.92
C GLU A 37 -1.33 5.65 -4.81
N TYR A 38 -1.57 4.41 -5.22
CA TYR A 38 -2.70 4.03 -6.06
C TYR A 38 -3.43 2.85 -5.43
N ASN A 39 -4.76 2.95 -5.36
CA ASN A 39 -5.65 1.92 -4.82
C ASN A 39 -6.57 1.42 -5.94
N LEU A 40 -6.66 0.10 -6.09
CA LEU A 40 -7.57 -0.54 -7.04
C LEU A 40 -8.36 -1.65 -6.34
N PRO A 41 -9.65 -1.83 -6.66
CA PRO A 41 -10.40 -2.97 -6.15
C PRO A 41 -9.81 -4.28 -6.67
N LEU A 42 -9.95 -5.33 -5.86
CA LEU A 42 -9.53 -6.69 -6.19
C LEU A 42 -10.69 -7.65 -6.04
N GLN A 43 -10.86 -8.53 -7.04
CA GLN A 43 -11.83 -9.63 -7.01
C GLN A 43 -11.28 -10.87 -6.28
N SER A 44 -9.98 -10.87 -5.94
CA SER A 44 -9.31 -11.99 -5.26
C SER A 44 -8.20 -11.48 -4.34
N VAL A 45 -7.75 -12.29 -3.38
CA VAL A 45 -6.63 -11.92 -2.49
C VAL A 45 -5.28 -11.80 -3.23
N LYS A 46 -5.16 -12.41 -4.43
CA LYS A 46 -3.93 -12.35 -5.22
C LYS A 46 -3.83 -10.97 -5.90
N PRO A 47 -2.77 -10.20 -5.64
CA PRO A 47 -2.57 -8.91 -6.31
C PRO A 47 -2.28 -9.10 -7.80
N ASP A 48 -2.53 -8.04 -8.57
CA ASP A 48 -2.24 -7.98 -10.00
C ASP A 48 -1.64 -6.63 -10.37
N LEU A 49 -0.32 -6.60 -10.56
CA LEU A 49 0.41 -5.40 -10.95
C LEU A 49 0.00 -4.88 -12.32
N MET A 50 -0.47 -5.76 -13.22
CA MET A 50 -0.86 -5.35 -14.58
C MET A 50 -2.12 -4.50 -14.60
N ALA A 51 -2.89 -4.48 -13.49
CA ALA A 51 -4.08 -3.65 -13.34
C ALA A 51 -3.77 -2.16 -13.14
N PHE A 52 -2.56 -1.80 -12.67
CA PHE A 52 -2.19 -0.39 -12.50
C PHE A 52 -1.81 0.26 -13.83
N ALA A 53 -2.02 1.58 -13.93
CA ALA A 53 -1.68 2.34 -15.11
C ALA A 53 -0.18 2.24 -15.44
N GLN A 54 0.17 2.00 -16.72
CA GLN A 54 1.56 1.80 -17.14
C GLN A 54 2.50 2.96 -16.77
N GLY A 55 1.99 4.18 -16.68
CA GLY A 55 2.78 5.38 -16.39
C GLY A 55 3.26 5.52 -14.95
N ILE A 56 2.82 4.65 -14.02
CA ILE A 56 3.25 4.75 -12.61
C ILE A 56 4.61 4.07 -12.36
N TRP A 57 5.05 3.21 -13.29
CA TRP A 57 6.21 2.37 -13.07
C TRP A 57 7.53 3.09 -13.34
N PRO A 58 8.58 2.87 -12.54
CA PRO A 58 9.92 3.31 -12.87
C PRO A 58 10.38 2.75 -14.22
N HIS A 59 11.26 3.51 -14.90
CA HIS A 59 11.80 3.09 -16.19
C HIS A 59 12.52 1.74 -16.10
N ALA A 60 12.32 0.89 -17.12
CA ALA A 60 12.91 -0.45 -17.26
C ALA A 60 12.47 -1.50 -16.22
N MET A 61 11.45 -1.23 -15.39
CA MET A 61 10.88 -2.24 -14.51
C MET A 61 10.13 -3.31 -15.31
N GLN A 62 10.49 -4.58 -15.12
CA GLN A 62 9.85 -5.73 -15.78
C GLN A 62 8.59 -6.16 -15.02
N VAL A 63 7.54 -5.33 -15.08
CA VAL A 63 6.32 -5.49 -14.27
C VAL A 63 5.65 -6.86 -14.45
N SER A 64 5.59 -7.38 -15.68
CA SER A 64 4.99 -8.69 -15.96
C SER A 64 5.73 -9.83 -15.25
N SER A 65 7.06 -9.84 -15.35
CA SER A 65 7.91 -10.85 -14.69
C SER A 65 7.80 -10.77 -13.17
N ILE A 66 7.75 -9.55 -12.61
CA ILE A 66 7.54 -9.36 -11.17
C ILE A 66 6.17 -9.90 -10.76
N ASN A 67 5.12 -9.59 -11.53
CA ASN A 67 3.75 -10.02 -11.24
C ASN A 67 3.62 -11.54 -11.15
N GLU A 68 4.26 -12.27 -12.06
CA GLU A 68 4.27 -13.74 -12.08
C GLU A 68 4.96 -14.34 -10.86
N ASN A 69 5.96 -13.66 -10.31
CA ASN A 69 6.77 -14.12 -9.19
C ASN A 69 6.35 -13.53 -7.85
N LEU A 70 5.18 -12.89 -7.76
CA LEU A 70 4.68 -12.34 -6.49
C LEU A 70 4.31 -13.46 -5.51
N PHE A 71 4.84 -13.34 -4.30
CA PHE A 71 4.43 -14.13 -3.14
C PHE A 71 4.36 -13.24 -1.90
N GLN A 72 3.60 -13.67 -0.90
CA GLN A 72 3.45 -12.95 0.35
C GLN A 72 4.74 -13.05 1.18
N ILE A 73 5.29 -11.89 1.58
CA ILE A 73 6.51 -11.82 2.40
C ILE A 73 6.21 -11.60 3.90
N PHE A 74 5.11 -10.93 4.22
CA PHE A 74 4.61 -10.73 5.57
C PHE A 74 3.13 -10.33 5.52
N SER A 75 2.45 -10.35 6.66
CA SER A 75 1.11 -9.82 6.85
C SER A 75 1.08 -8.82 8.00
N THR A 76 0.08 -7.94 7.98
CA THR A 76 -0.20 -7.02 9.09
C THR A 76 -1.63 -7.26 9.54
N ASN A 77 -1.83 -7.52 10.82
CA ASN A 77 -3.16 -7.72 11.41
C ASN A 77 -3.32 -6.79 12.61
N PHE A 78 -4.20 -5.81 12.50
CA PHE A 78 -4.39 -4.81 13.54
C PHE A 78 -5.81 -4.27 13.55
N ILE A 79 -6.20 -3.74 14.70
CA ILE A 79 -7.42 -2.94 14.86
C ILE A 79 -7.05 -1.48 14.64
N ARG A 80 -7.73 -0.83 13.70
CA ARG A 80 -7.63 0.61 13.43
C ARG A 80 -8.75 1.36 14.12
N ARG A 81 -8.40 2.42 14.86
CA ARG A 81 -9.35 3.42 15.33
C ARG A 81 -9.10 4.73 14.58
N THR A 82 -10.17 5.34 14.09
CA THR A 82 -10.10 6.51 13.23
C THR A 82 -10.90 7.67 13.81
N TRP A 83 -10.33 8.86 13.77
CA TRP A 83 -10.98 10.13 14.08
C TRP A 83 -10.75 11.11 12.94
N LEU A 84 -11.79 11.84 12.54
CA LEU A 84 -11.66 12.96 11.63
C LEU A 84 -11.61 14.25 12.46
N ILE A 85 -10.51 14.98 12.36
CA ILE A 85 -10.36 16.31 12.98
C ILE A 85 -10.31 17.37 11.90
N GLU A 86 -10.82 18.56 12.22
CA GLU A 86 -10.76 19.72 11.36
C GLU A 86 -9.94 20.81 12.06
N THR A 87 -8.97 21.35 11.34
CA THR A 87 -8.18 22.49 11.83
C THR A 87 -9.00 23.78 11.79
N GLU A 88 -8.60 24.80 12.53
CA GLU A 88 -9.25 26.13 12.47
C GLU A 88 -9.25 26.73 11.05
N GLN A 89 -8.28 26.34 10.21
CA GLN A 89 -8.16 26.78 8.81
C GLN A 89 -8.96 25.89 7.83
N GLY A 90 -9.77 24.94 8.31
CA GLY A 90 -10.65 24.09 7.50
C GLY A 90 -9.98 22.87 6.87
N SER A 91 -8.70 22.62 7.13
CA SER A 91 -8.05 21.37 6.71
C SER A 91 -8.61 20.18 7.49
N LYS A 92 -8.92 19.09 6.78
CA LYS A 92 -9.40 17.84 7.36
C LYS A 92 -8.25 16.85 7.49
N ILE A 93 -8.07 16.30 8.68
CA ILE A 93 -7.00 15.35 9.00
C ILE A 93 -7.63 14.09 9.57
N GLU A 94 -7.33 12.95 8.95
CA GLU A 94 -7.66 11.64 9.51
C GLU A 94 -6.56 11.21 10.49
N VAL A 95 -6.90 11.08 11.76
CA VAL A 95 -6.02 10.55 12.81
C VAL A 95 -6.33 9.07 12.98
N VAL A 96 -5.29 8.24 12.89
CA VAL A 96 -5.40 6.79 13.04
C VAL A 96 -4.55 6.28 14.20
N LEU A 97 -5.10 5.36 14.97
CA LEU A 97 -4.37 4.55 15.95
C LEU A 97 -4.48 3.08 15.55
N ASP A 98 -3.34 2.50 15.18
CA ASP A 98 -3.23 1.08 14.81
C ASP A 98 -2.63 0.29 15.97
N LYS A 99 -3.31 -0.80 16.38
CA LYS A 99 -2.82 -1.73 17.40
C LYS A 99 -2.97 -3.18 16.94
N GLY A 100 -1.86 -3.90 16.87
CA GLY A 100 -1.82 -5.29 16.45
C GLY A 100 -0.40 -5.75 16.18
N GLU A 101 -0.22 -6.57 15.15
CA GLU A 101 1.03 -7.26 14.84
C GLU A 101 1.40 -7.22 13.36
N VAL A 102 2.70 -7.36 13.11
CA VAL A 102 3.28 -7.64 11.79
C VAL A 102 3.88 -9.04 11.88
N VAL A 103 3.45 -9.94 11.02
CA VAL A 103 3.87 -11.35 11.02
C VAL A 103 4.63 -11.62 9.73
N ALA A 104 5.89 -12.02 9.84
CA ALA A 104 6.71 -12.45 8.71
C ALA A 104 7.10 -13.92 8.91
N GLN A 105 6.99 -14.70 7.84
CA GLN A 105 7.58 -16.04 7.79
C GLN A 105 8.84 -15.88 6.96
N GLY A 106 9.98 -15.84 7.63
CA GLY A 106 11.30 -15.63 7.01
C GLY A 106 11.69 -16.74 6.07
#